data_AF-A0A8T4WLS2-F1
#
_entry.id   AF-A0A8T4WLS2-F1
#
_cell.length_a   1.000
_cell.length_b   1.000
_cell.length_c   1.000
_cell.angle_alpha   90.00
_cell.angle_beta   90.00
_cell.angle_gamma   90.00
#
_symmetry.space_group_name_H-M   'P 1'
#
loop_
_entity.id
_entity.type
_entity.pdbx_description
1 polymer ?
#
loop_
_entity_poly.entity_id
_entity_poly.type
_entity_poly.pdbx_seq_one_letter_code
_entity_poly.pdbx_strand_id
1 'polypeptide(L)'
;MVSPKVKFIAMTIDELILVPLVIFLVYFFAPEYLFFVIIITLVGAAIFVLVKFYLVFPTMSQEQSYSLYDLSGVTGKVTKTVTPTEGKVKVGQEIWDARCDEGEIPVGTEIQVVARESFRVKVAPKESQW
;
A
#
# COMPACT_ATOMS: atom_id res chain seq x y z
N MET A 1 10.10 -10.22 0.36
CA MET A 1 9.77 -8.88 -0.15
C MET A 1 10.71 -8.55 -1.31
N VAL A 2 10.17 -8.21 -2.47
CA VAL A 2 10.98 -7.80 -3.63
C VAL A 2 11.39 -6.34 -3.45
N SER A 3 12.68 -6.03 -3.62
CA SER A 3 13.19 -4.66 -3.45
C SER A 3 12.42 -3.65 -4.32
N PRO A 4 12.12 -2.43 -3.84
CA PRO A 4 11.46 -1.39 -4.64
C PRO A 4 12.13 -1.13 -5.99
N LYS A 5 13.47 -1.28 -6.05
CA LYS A 5 14.24 -1.19 -7.30
C LYS A 5 13.83 -2.24 -8.34
N VAL A 6 13.61 -3.47 -7.88
CA VAL A 6 13.21 -4.60 -8.75
C VAL A 6 11.77 -4.42 -9.23
N LYS A 7 10.86 -3.92 -8.37
CA LYS A 7 9.48 -3.58 -8.78
C LYS A 7 9.46 -2.50 -9.85
N PHE A 8 10.28 -1.46 -9.68
CA PHE A 8 10.40 -0.39 -10.67
C PHE A 8 10.95 -0.88 -12.01
N ILE A 9 12.00 -1.71 -11.99
CA ILE A 9 12.56 -2.34 -13.20
C ILE A 9 11.52 -3.22 -13.90
N ALA A 10 10.80 -4.05 -13.16
CA ALA A 10 9.76 -4.92 -13.71
C ALA A 10 8.60 -4.11 -14.34
N MET A 11 8.23 -2.98 -13.73
CA MET A 11 7.22 -2.08 -14.28
C MET A 11 7.72 -1.35 -15.53
N THR A 12 9.03 -1.22 -15.75
CA THR A 12 9.62 -0.44 -16.85
C THR A 12 10.09 -1.30 -18.02
N ILE A 13 9.75 -2.60 -17.99
CA ILE A 13 10.23 -3.56 -18.97
C ILE A 13 9.54 -3.41 -20.33
N ASP A 14 8.29 -2.96 -20.32
CA ASP A 14 7.50 -2.73 -21.53
C ASP A 14 8.06 -1.58 -22.35
N GLU A 15 8.54 -0.49 -21.74
CA GLU A 15 9.15 0.62 -22.48
C GLU A 15 10.47 0.22 -23.13
N LEU A 16 11.25 -0.66 -22.50
CA LEU A 16 12.50 -1.17 -23.06
C LEU A 16 12.26 -2.02 -24.32
N ILE A 17 11.12 -2.70 -24.40
CA ILE A 17 10.72 -3.51 -25.57
C ILE A 17 10.08 -2.62 -26.64
N LEU A 18 9.28 -1.62 -26.23
CA LEU A 18 8.51 -0.77 -27.12
C LEU A 18 9.42 0.09 -28.01
N VAL A 19 10.51 0.64 -27.47
CA VAL A 19 11.46 1.46 -28.24
C VAL A 19 12.05 0.73 -29.46
N PRO A 20 12.73 -0.44 -29.30
CA PRO A 20 13.28 -1.17 -30.44
C PRO A 20 12.19 -1.71 -31.36
N LEU A 21 11.01 -2.07 -30.83
CA LEU A 21 9.87 -2.49 -31.64
C LEU A 21 9.39 -1.38 -32.59
N VAL A 22 9.24 -0.15 -32.09
CA VAL A 22 8.85 1.01 -32.91
C VAL A 22 9.91 1.30 -33.97
N ILE A 23 11.20 1.28 -33.60
CA ILE A 23 12.30 1.50 -34.53
C ILE A 23 12.31 0.43 -35.63
N PHE A 24 12.12 -0.85 -35.25
CA PHE A 24 12.06 -1.97 -36.19
C PHE A 24 10.90 -1.83 -37.18
N LEU A 25 9.71 -1.45 -36.71
CA LEU A 25 8.55 -1.22 -37.58
C LEU A 25 8.82 -0.08 -38.56
N VAL A 26 9.36 1.04 -38.10
CA VAL A 26 9.65 2.18 -38.99
C VAL A 26 10.74 1.84 -40.00
N TYR A 27 11.76 1.08 -39.61
CA TYR A 27 12.78 0.60 -40.53
C TYR A 27 12.19 -0.21 -41.71
N PHE A 28 11.17 -1.04 -41.45
CA PHE A 28 10.59 -1.88 -42.49
C PHE A 28 9.54 -1.16 -43.36
N PHE A 29 8.70 -0.32 -42.75
CA PHE A 29 7.55 0.28 -43.43
C PHE A 29 7.76 1.71 -43.91
N ALA A 30 8.71 2.44 -43.32
CA ALA A 30 8.83 3.89 -43.47
C ALA A 30 10.28 4.38 -43.21
N PRO A 31 11.30 3.81 -43.90
CA PRO A 31 12.71 4.04 -43.60
C PRO A 31 13.14 5.52 -43.74
N GLU A 32 12.45 6.31 -44.56
CA GLU A 32 12.71 7.74 -44.74
C GLU A 32 12.46 8.56 -43.46
N TYR A 33 11.63 8.07 -42.54
CA TYR A 33 11.37 8.72 -41.25
C TYR A 33 12.21 8.17 -40.10
N LEU A 34 13.03 7.15 -40.34
CA LEU A 34 13.75 6.41 -39.29
C LEU A 34 14.58 7.33 -38.39
N PHE A 35 15.32 8.27 -38.97
CA PHE A 35 16.16 9.19 -38.19
C PHE A 35 15.33 10.06 -37.24
N PHE A 36 14.22 10.63 -37.73
CA PHE A 36 13.33 11.46 -36.92
C PHE A 36 12.65 10.65 -35.82
N VAL A 37 12.18 9.44 -36.15
CA VAL A 37 11.52 8.56 -35.18
C VAL A 37 12.48 8.14 -34.08
N ILE A 38 13.73 7.78 -34.40
CA ILE A 38 14.74 7.45 -33.38
C ILE A 38 14.89 8.58 -32.37
N ILE A 39 15.05 9.82 -32.84
CA ILE A 39 15.23 10.98 -31.96
C ILE A 39 13.99 11.18 -31.07
N ILE A 40 12.81 11.21 -31.68
CA ILE A 40 11.55 11.44 -30.96
C ILE A 40 11.30 10.33 -29.93
N THR A 41 11.49 9.07 -30.31
CA THR A 41 11.27 7.92 -29.44
C THR A 41 12.26 7.89 -28.29
N LEU A 42 13.54 8.20 -28.51
CA LEU A 42 14.54 8.26 -27.44
C LEU A 42 14.25 9.39 -26.44
N VAL A 43 13.96 10.60 -26.94
CA VAL A 43 13.63 11.75 -26.09
C VAL A 43 12.33 11.48 -25.33
N GLY A 44 11.31 10.97 -26.02
CA GLY A 44 10.02 10.61 -25.42
C GLY A 44 10.16 9.54 -24.35
N ALA A 45 10.92 8.47 -24.60
CA ALA A 45 11.17 7.41 -23.63
C ALA A 45 11.92 7.94 -22.40
N ALA A 46 12.93 8.80 -22.58
CA ALA A 46 13.65 9.41 -21.47
C ALA A 46 12.74 10.28 -20.58
N ILE A 47 11.91 11.13 -21.20
CA ILE A 47 10.93 11.95 -20.47
C ILE A 47 9.91 11.06 -19.75
N PHE A 48 9.41 10.04 -20.42
CA PHE A 48 8.43 9.12 -19.85
C PHE A 48 8.97 8.39 -18.62
N VAL A 49 10.19 7.86 -18.70
CA VAL A 49 10.87 7.20 -17.57
C VAL A 49 11.09 8.18 -16.41
N LEU A 50 11.48 9.43 -16.69
CA LEU A 50 11.66 10.46 -15.66
C LEU A 50 10.34 10.80 -14.95
N VAL A 51 9.26 10.99 -15.71
CA VAL A 51 7.93 11.28 -15.17
C VAL A 51 7.44 10.11 -14.32
N LYS A 52 7.58 8.88 -14.81
CA LYS A 52 7.23 7.66 -14.09
C LYS A 52 8.05 7.50 -12.82
N PHE A 53 9.35 7.78 -12.87
CA PHE A 53 10.20 7.78 -11.69
C PHE A 53 9.70 8.80 -10.65
N TYR A 54 9.42 10.03 -11.05
CA TYR A 54 8.97 11.06 -10.11
C TYR A 54 7.59 10.78 -9.50
N LEU A 55 6.66 10.20 -10.27
CA LEU A 55 5.29 9.93 -9.81
C LEU A 55 5.15 8.60 -9.07
N VAL A 56 5.84 7.56 -9.52
CA VAL A 56 5.64 6.18 -9.03
C VAL A 56 6.67 5.78 -7.98
N PHE A 57 7.89 6.31 -8.02
CA PHE A 57 8.89 5.99 -7.00
C PHE A 57 8.44 6.39 -5.57
N PRO A 58 7.81 7.57 -5.34
CA PRO A 58 7.31 7.93 -4.02
C PRO A 58 6.25 6.97 -3.47
N THR A 59 5.39 6.44 -4.36
CA THR A 59 4.32 5.51 -3.97
C THR A 59 4.82 4.09 -3.73
N MET A 60 6.01 3.73 -4.26
CA MET A 60 6.67 2.47 -3.95
C MET A 60 7.62 2.55 -2.75
N SER A 61 8.21 3.72 -2.46
CA SER A 61 9.05 3.95 -1.28
C SER A 61 8.25 4.15 -0.01
N GLN A 62 7.03 4.67 -0.13
CA GLN A 62 6.01 4.45 0.87
C GLN A 62 5.52 3.03 0.67
N GLU A 63 6.29 2.05 1.16
CA GLU A 63 5.70 0.77 1.48
C GLU A 63 4.41 1.09 2.22
N GLN A 64 3.32 0.58 1.67
CA GLN A 64 1.96 0.69 2.15
C GLN A 64 1.94 0.22 3.61
N SER A 65 2.31 1.10 4.54
CA SER A 65 1.60 1.16 5.79
C SER A 65 0.17 1.39 5.34
N TYR A 66 -0.68 0.41 5.60
CA TYR A 66 -2.14 0.49 5.48
C TYR A 66 -2.68 1.55 6.47
N SER A 67 -2.06 2.74 6.49
CA SER A 67 -2.31 3.89 7.35
C SER A 67 -3.60 4.62 6.96
N LEU A 68 -4.26 4.22 5.86
CA LEU A 68 -5.60 4.69 5.54
C LEU A 68 -6.65 4.25 6.58
N TYR A 69 -6.33 3.32 7.48
CA TYR A 69 -7.15 2.97 8.65
C TYR A 69 -6.25 2.62 9.83
N ASP A 70 -5.39 3.55 10.22
CA ASP A 70 -4.69 3.43 11.48
C ASP A 70 -5.71 3.64 12.62
N LEU A 71 -6.30 2.53 13.06
CA LEU A 71 -7.22 2.52 14.19
C LEU A 71 -6.47 2.69 15.52
N SER A 72 -5.14 2.75 15.52
CA SER A 72 -4.36 2.93 16.74
C SER A 72 -4.74 4.24 17.44
N GLY A 73 -4.90 4.18 18.75
CA GLY A 73 -5.33 5.30 19.60
C GLY A 73 -6.84 5.53 19.63
N VAL A 74 -7.64 4.93 18.73
CA VAL A 74 -9.10 5.09 18.72
C VAL A 74 -9.73 4.32 19.88
N THR A 75 -10.69 4.95 20.56
CA THR A 75 -11.45 4.34 21.64
C THR A 75 -12.68 3.61 21.12
N GLY A 76 -13.05 2.53 21.81
CA GLY A 76 -14.22 1.73 21.48
C GLY A 76 -14.84 1.08 22.71
N LYS A 77 -15.85 0.25 22.48
CA LYS A 77 -16.54 -0.49 23.54
C LYS A 77 -16.63 -1.97 23.21
N VAL A 78 -16.38 -2.83 24.19
CA VAL A 78 -16.48 -4.29 23.99
C VAL A 78 -17.94 -4.69 23.76
N THR A 79 -18.20 -5.43 22.68
CA THR A 79 -19.52 -6.01 22.34
C THR A 79 -19.58 -7.52 22.58
N LYS A 80 -18.45 -8.23 22.45
CA LYS A 80 -18.25 -9.62 22.90
C LYS A 80 -16.94 -9.67 23.69
N THR A 81 -16.95 -10.32 24.86
CA THR A 81 -15.78 -10.47 25.74
C THR A 81 -14.52 -10.75 24.94
N VAL A 82 -13.49 -9.94 25.16
CA VAL A 82 -12.22 -10.05 24.45
C VAL A 82 -11.27 -10.89 25.28
N THR A 83 -10.71 -11.92 24.67
CA THR A 83 -9.70 -12.81 25.21
C THR A 83 -8.44 -12.73 24.33
N PRO A 84 -7.36 -13.46 24.64
CA PRO A 84 -6.19 -13.53 23.76
C PRO A 84 -6.46 -14.10 22.37
N THR A 85 -7.55 -14.88 22.20
CA THR A 85 -7.83 -15.62 20.97
C THR A 85 -9.03 -15.09 20.20
N GLU A 86 -10.03 -14.50 20.87
CA GLU A 86 -11.24 -14.00 20.24
C GLU A 86 -11.90 -12.85 20.99
N GLY A 87 -12.77 -12.11 20.32
CA GLY A 87 -13.47 -10.98 20.91
C GLY A 87 -14.08 -10.07 19.86
N LYS A 88 -14.99 -9.19 20.25
CA LYS A 88 -15.53 -8.16 19.35
C LYS A 88 -15.64 -6.83 20.07
N VAL A 89 -15.26 -5.78 19.36
CA VAL A 89 -15.34 -4.39 19.84
C VAL A 89 -16.08 -3.54 18.81
N LYS A 90 -16.79 -2.54 19.30
CA LYS A 90 -17.35 -1.47 18.46
C LYS A 90 -16.41 -0.27 18.52
N VAL A 91 -15.89 0.12 17.36
CA VAL A 91 -15.04 1.31 17.18
C VAL A 91 -15.74 2.21 16.18
N GLY A 92 -16.14 3.42 16.62
CA GLY A 92 -17.03 4.28 15.84
C GLY A 92 -18.37 3.60 15.55
N GLN A 93 -18.67 3.36 14.27
CA GLN A 93 -19.89 2.67 13.81
C GLN A 93 -19.65 1.23 13.35
N GLU A 94 -18.43 0.73 13.44
CA GLU A 94 -18.04 -0.59 12.92
C GLU A 94 -17.77 -1.58 14.04
N ILE A 95 -18.01 -2.86 13.77
CA ILE A 95 -17.69 -3.97 14.68
C ILE A 95 -16.45 -4.68 14.14
N TRP A 96 -15.41 -4.74 14.98
CA TRP A 96 -14.12 -5.33 14.66
C TRP A 96 -13.86 -6.56 15.52
N ASP A 97 -13.19 -7.56 14.94
CA ASP A 97 -12.63 -8.66 15.72
C ASP A 97 -11.49 -8.14 16.58
N ALA A 98 -11.44 -8.54 17.84
CA ALA A 98 -10.48 -8.03 18.82
C ALA A 98 -9.78 -9.14 19.60
N ARG A 99 -8.58 -8.84 20.09
CA ARG A 99 -7.86 -9.61 21.10
C ARG A 99 -7.15 -8.70 22.09
N CYS A 100 -6.89 -9.20 23.30
CA CYS A 100 -6.05 -8.56 24.30
C CYS A 100 -4.91 -9.49 24.69
N ASP A 101 -3.73 -8.97 25.04
CA ASP A 101 -2.62 -9.83 25.47
C ASP A 101 -2.75 -10.24 26.94
N GLU A 102 -3.41 -9.41 27.74
CA GLU A 102 -3.54 -9.59 29.18
C GLU A 102 -4.99 -9.83 29.57
N GLY A 103 -5.24 -11.00 30.16
CA GLY A 103 -6.52 -11.35 30.77
C GLY A 103 -7.68 -11.39 29.78
N GLU A 104 -8.87 -11.08 30.30
CA GLU A 104 -10.11 -10.97 29.53
C GLU A 104 -10.75 -9.60 29.80
N ILE A 105 -11.25 -8.97 28.74
CA ILE A 105 -11.95 -7.69 28.82
C ILE A 105 -13.46 -7.95 28.67
N PRO A 106 -14.27 -7.74 29.72
CA PRO A 106 -15.69 -8.06 29.69
C PRO A 106 -16.48 -7.09 28.79
N VAL A 107 -17.64 -7.56 28.33
CA VAL A 107 -18.59 -6.78 27.54
C VAL A 107 -18.94 -5.46 28.24
N GLY A 108 -18.97 -4.38 27.47
CA GLY A 108 -19.30 -3.05 27.97
C GLY A 108 -18.11 -2.22 28.46
N THR A 109 -16.92 -2.81 28.58
CA THR A 109 -15.70 -2.09 28.95
C THR A 109 -15.27 -1.12 27.85
N GLU A 110 -14.81 0.07 28.22
CA GLU A 110 -14.14 0.99 27.31
C GLU A 110 -12.71 0.52 27.03
N ILE A 111 -12.34 0.51 25.75
CA ILE A 111 -11.04 0.06 25.29
C ILE A 111 -10.37 1.11 24.43
N GLN A 112 -9.06 0.97 24.28
CA GLN A 112 -8.28 1.68 23.28
C GLN A 112 -7.61 0.66 22.35
N VAL A 113 -7.64 0.93 21.05
CA VAL A 113 -6.92 0.12 20.06
C VAL A 113 -5.44 0.46 20.13
N VAL A 114 -4.63 -0.55 20.46
CA VAL A 114 -3.17 -0.43 20.59
C VAL A 114 -2.50 -0.64 19.23
N ALA A 115 -3.00 -1.59 18.46
CA ALA A 115 -2.49 -1.91 17.14
C ALA A 115 -3.54 -2.61 16.29
N ARG A 116 -3.36 -2.59 14.97
CA ARG A 116 -4.15 -3.40 14.04
C ARG A 116 -3.31 -4.56 13.51
N GLU A 117 -3.86 -5.77 13.62
CA GLU A 117 -3.28 -7.01 13.11
C GLU A 117 -4.16 -7.53 11.96
N SER A 118 -3.88 -7.08 10.73
CA SER A 118 -4.65 -7.42 9.51
C SER A 118 -6.14 -7.09 9.59
N PHE A 119 -7.01 -8.06 9.89
CA PHE A 119 -8.47 -7.90 10.04
C PHE A 119 -8.93 -7.94 11.50
N ARG A 120 -7.99 -7.94 12.45
CA ARG A 120 -8.23 -7.94 13.89
C ARG A 120 -7.56 -6.73 14.53
N VAL A 121 -8.12 -6.24 15.63
CA VAL A 121 -7.50 -5.17 16.43
C VAL A 121 -7.00 -5.72 17.77
N LYS A 122 -5.81 -5.27 18.17
CA LYS A 122 -5.27 -5.47 19.51
C LYS A 122 -5.75 -4.33 20.39
N VAL A 123 -6.37 -4.66 21.51
CA VAL A 123 -7.00 -3.69 22.41
C VAL A 123 -6.52 -3.85 23.84
N ALA A 124 -6.50 -2.73 24.57
CA ALA A 124 -6.25 -2.69 26.01
C ALA A 124 -7.42 -1.96 26.71
N PRO A 125 -7.72 -2.29 27.97
CA PRO A 125 -8.64 -1.51 28.78
C PRO A 125 -8.16 -0.05 28.81
N LYS A 126 -9.07 0.90 28.65
CA LYS A 126 -8.73 2.30 28.86
C LYS A 126 -8.53 2.50 30.35
N GLU A 127 -7.28 2.68 30.78
CA GLU A 127 -6.93 2.93 32.17
C GLU A 127 -7.71 4.17 32.64
N SER A 128 -8.59 3.96 33.63
CA SER A 128 -9.36 5.04 34.22
C SER A 128 -8.38 5.80 35.12
N GLN A 129 -7.94 6.99 34.71
CA GLN A 129 -7.24 7.90 35.61
C GLN A 129 -8.21 8.34 36.71
N TRP A 130 -8.13 7.69 37.88
CA TRP A 130 -8.66 8.19 39.14
C TRP A 130 -7.69 7.81 40.27
#